data_AF-A0A7V7VNX6-F1
#
_entry.id   AF-A0A7V7VNX6-F1
#
_cell.length_a   1.000
_cell.length_b   1.000
_cell.length_c   1.000
_cell.angle_alpha   90.00
_cell.angle_beta   90.00
_cell.angle_gamma   90.00
#
_symmetry.space_group_name_H-M   'P 1'
#
loop_
_entity.id
_entity.type
_entity.pdbx_description
1 polymer ?
#
loop_
_entity_poly.entity_id
_entity_poly.type
_entity_poly.pdbx_seq_one_letter_code
_entity_poly.pdbx_strand_id
1 'polypeptide(L)'
;MKIISKPIVDQREPSFNVATADIKEGNLEAYSHSEQEVLEERHAGSSEFTTAALECESSLLDWEKMKGLLPAIVQHAQTGDVLMLGYMNQEAYVQTVSTRKVTFLSRSKQSLWRKGDTSGNSMEVQSIRTDCDHDVLLVLVLPKGPACHLGYSSCFQPPVSTDLGFIKTLITTIAERATAGADPIRYTTQLLNEGRERCAQKVGEEAVETVIAAVGKKPHELINETADLLFHMLVLLQACNSDFFDVIECLKKRHLKKIQ
;
A
#
# COMPACT_ATOMS: atom_id res chain seq x y z
N MET A 1 17.71 -12.89 3.05
CA MET A 1 17.29 -13.11 4.45
C MET A 1 16.56 -14.45 4.50
N LYS A 2 17.18 -15.51 5.04
CA LYS A 2 16.49 -16.77 5.29
C LYS A 2 15.56 -16.51 6.47
N ILE A 3 14.27 -16.39 6.22
CA ILE A 3 13.26 -16.57 7.27
C ILE A 3 13.48 -18.01 7.75
N ILE A 4 13.91 -18.18 9.00
CA ILE A 4 14.13 -19.49 9.59
C ILE A 4 12.72 -20.04 9.81
N SER A 5 12.18 -20.74 8.82
CA SER A 5 10.95 -21.50 8.94
C SER A 5 11.15 -22.56 10.03
N LYS A 6 10.41 -22.46 11.15
CA LYS A 6 10.26 -23.57 12.10
C LYS A 6 9.84 -24.81 11.26
N PRO A 7 10.52 -25.97 11.38
CA PRO A 7 10.18 -27.15 10.61
C PRO A 7 8.74 -27.57 10.94
N ILE A 8 7.99 -28.01 9.92
CA ILE A 8 6.66 -28.60 10.10
C ILE A 8 6.85 -29.87 10.92
N VAL A 9 6.46 -29.83 12.20
CA VAL A 9 6.44 -31.02 13.04
C VAL A 9 5.08 -31.67 12.87
N ASP A 10 5.07 -32.83 12.22
CA ASP A 10 3.95 -33.79 12.25
C ASP A 10 3.80 -34.31 13.68
N GLN A 11 3.00 -33.62 14.49
CA GLN A 11 2.57 -34.08 15.80
C GLN A 11 1.15 -34.61 15.66
N ARG A 12 1.03 -35.94 15.70
CA ARG A 12 -0.24 -36.63 15.91
C ARG A 12 -0.97 -36.01 17.11
N GLU A 13 -2.24 -35.74 16.90
CA GLU A 13 -3.15 -35.07 17.83
C GLU A 13 -3.14 -35.67 19.25
N PRO A 14 -3.21 -34.83 20.30
CA PRO A 14 -3.96 -35.17 21.49
C PRO A 14 -5.41 -34.74 21.29
N SER A 15 -6.33 -35.70 21.42
CA SER A 15 -7.77 -35.50 21.40
C SER A 15 -8.21 -34.48 22.45
N PHE A 16 -8.56 -33.27 22.01
CA PHE A 16 -9.23 -32.27 22.83
C PHE A 16 -10.75 -32.42 22.66
N ASN A 17 -11.41 -32.83 23.74
CA ASN A 17 -12.86 -32.93 23.82
C ASN A 17 -13.44 -31.51 24.00
N VAL A 18 -13.88 -30.88 22.91
CA VAL A 18 -14.57 -29.58 22.96
C VAL A 18 -16.03 -29.84 23.32
N ALA A 19 -16.47 -29.29 24.45
CA ALA A 19 -17.87 -29.27 24.85
C ALA A 19 -18.71 -28.60 23.76
N THR A 20 -19.71 -29.34 23.26
CA THR A 20 -20.71 -28.89 22.29
C THR A 20 -21.51 -27.73 22.88
N ALA A 21 -21.38 -26.53 22.30
CA ALA A 21 -22.36 -25.47 22.46
C ALA A 21 -23.38 -25.61 21.32
N ASP A 22 -24.64 -25.83 21.68
CA ASP A 22 -25.79 -25.94 20.79
C ASP A 22 -25.93 -24.70 19.90
N ILE A 23 -25.62 -24.84 18.61
CA ILE A 23 -26.04 -23.91 17.57
C ILE A 23 -27.35 -24.47 17.00
N LYS A 24 -28.46 -23.81 17.35
CA LYS A 24 -29.78 -24.09 16.76
C LYS A 24 -29.73 -23.87 15.24
N GLU A 25 -30.15 -24.88 14.50
CA GLU A 25 -30.36 -24.83 13.06
C GLU A 25 -31.30 -23.67 12.69
N GLY A 26 -30.74 -22.69 11.99
CA GLY A 26 -31.44 -21.54 11.44
C GLY A 26 -31.04 -21.34 9.99
N ASN A 27 -31.80 -22.00 9.11
CA ASN A 27 -32.07 -21.68 7.70
C ASN A 27 -30.88 -21.31 6.78
N LEU A 28 -30.35 -22.34 6.12
CA LEU A 28 -29.45 -22.31 4.96
C LEU A 28 -30.21 -21.97 3.67
N GLU A 29 -30.85 -20.82 3.56
CA GLU A 29 -31.41 -20.30 2.29
C GLU A 29 -31.39 -18.77 2.26
N ALA A 30 -30.20 -18.17 2.25
CA ALA A 30 -30.00 -16.75 1.92
C ALA A 30 -28.53 -16.46 1.58
N TYR A 31 -27.97 -17.14 0.58
CA TYR A 31 -26.61 -16.89 0.11
C TYR A 31 -26.53 -17.03 -1.42
N SER A 32 -27.28 -16.19 -2.13
CA SER A 32 -27.15 -16.09 -3.60
C SER A 32 -27.51 -14.73 -4.19
N HIS A 33 -27.68 -13.66 -3.39
CA HIS A 33 -28.08 -12.33 -3.88
C HIS A 33 -27.16 -11.17 -3.44
N SER A 34 -25.89 -11.42 -3.12
CA SER A 34 -24.97 -10.34 -2.69
C SER A 34 -23.74 -10.12 -3.59
N GLU A 35 -23.56 -10.88 -4.68
CA GLU A 35 -22.42 -10.63 -5.59
C GLU A 35 -22.64 -9.41 -6.51
N GLN A 36 -23.90 -9.00 -6.76
CA GLN A 36 -24.19 -7.79 -7.55
C GLN A 36 -24.15 -6.51 -6.70
N GLU A 37 -24.58 -6.52 -5.44
CA GLU A 37 -24.50 -5.36 -4.55
C GLU A 37 -23.04 -4.98 -4.19
N VAL A 38 -22.14 -5.97 -4.06
CA VAL A 38 -20.71 -5.71 -3.78
C VAL A 38 -19.97 -5.10 -4.99
N LEU A 39 -20.48 -5.29 -6.21
CA LEU A 39 -19.92 -4.66 -7.42
C LEU A 39 -20.45 -3.23 -7.64
N GLU A 40 -21.68 -2.93 -7.24
CA GLU A 40 -22.23 -1.56 -7.35
C GLU A 40 -21.69 -0.61 -6.28
N GLU A 41 -21.39 -1.10 -5.07
CA GLU A 41 -20.72 -0.28 -4.03
C GLU A 41 -19.28 0.11 -4.38
N ARG A 42 -18.62 -0.58 -5.32
CA ARG A 42 -17.31 -0.18 -5.85
C ARG A 42 -17.33 1.12 -6.66
N HIS A 43 -18.51 1.63 -7.03
CA HIS A 43 -18.67 2.89 -7.79
C HIS A 43 -19.38 4.01 -7.04
N ALA A 44 -19.91 3.76 -5.83
CA ALA A 44 -20.67 4.76 -5.07
C ALA A 44 -19.88 5.39 -3.89
N GLY A 45 -18.64 4.97 -3.65
CA GLY A 45 -17.82 5.38 -2.51
C GLY A 45 -16.81 6.51 -2.77
N SER A 46 -17.00 7.34 -3.79
CA SER A 46 -16.22 8.56 -3.95
C SER A 46 -16.64 9.56 -2.87
N SER A 47 -16.04 9.44 -1.69
CA SER A 47 -16.16 10.45 -0.63
C SER A 47 -15.83 11.81 -1.22
N GLU A 48 -16.71 12.79 -1.01
CA GLU A 48 -16.50 14.20 -1.30
C GLU A 48 -15.23 14.71 -0.58
N PHE A 49 -14.07 14.47 -1.17
CA PHE A 49 -12.89 15.28 -0.91
C PHE A 49 -13.15 16.60 -1.61
N THR A 50 -13.64 17.59 -0.86
CA THR A 50 -13.75 18.97 -1.32
C THR A 50 -12.46 19.39 -2.01
N THR A 51 -12.59 19.94 -3.23
CA THR A 51 -11.52 20.40 -4.14
C THR A 51 -10.47 21.27 -3.43
N ALA A 52 -10.85 21.96 -2.35
CA ALA A 52 -10.00 22.80 -1.52
C ALA A 52 -8.84 22.08 -0.79
N ALA A 53 -8.91 20.77 -0.54
CA ALA A 53 -7.86 20.03 0.16
C ALA A 53 -6.76 19.48 -0.77
N LEU A 54 -6.95 19.60 -2.08
CA LEU A 54 -6.17 18.87 -3.09
C LEU A 54 -5.02 19.70 -3.68
N GLU A 55 -5.11 21.03 -3.62
CA GLU A 55 -4.31 21.92 -4.46
C GLU A 55 -3.76 23.09 -3.63
N CYS A 56 -2.49 23.45 -3.86
CA CYS A 56 -1.95 24.71 -3.37
C CYS A 56 -2.41 25.83 -4.32
N GLU A 57 -2.86 26.96 -3.78
CA GLU A 57 -3.24 28.07 -4.65
C GLU A 57 -1.99 28.61 -5.36
N SER A 58 -2.01 28.67 -6.69
CA SER A 58 -0.83 29.08 -7.48
C SER A 58 -0.34 30.49 -7.13
N SER A 59 -1.20 31.33 -6.56
CA SER A 59 -0.92 32.70 -6.12
C SER A 59 -0.05 32.78 -4.86
N LEU A 60 0.01 31.70 -4.07
CA LEU A 60 0.82 31.62 -2.85
C LEU A 60 2.27 31.23 -3.11
N LEU A 61 2.55 30.67 -4.29
CA LEU A 61 3.86 30.14 -4.64
C LEU A 61 4.85 31.25 -5.03
N ASP A 62 6.07 31.17 -4.52
CA ASP A 62 7.11 32.16 -4.77
C ASP A 62 7.83 31.93 -6.11
N TRP A 63 7.09 32.13 -7.19
CA TRP A 63 7.62 32.04 -8.55
C TRP A 63 8.76 33.02 -8.79
N GLU A 64 8.72 34.22 -8.21
CA GLU A 64 9.72 35.26 -8.45
C GLU A 64 11.09 34.88 -7.88
N LYS A 65 11.14 34.45 -6.61
CA LYS A 65 12.35 33.94 -5.96
C LYS A 65 13.00 32.82 -6.76
N MET A 66 12.17 31.93 -7.30
CA MET A 66 12.61 30.78 -8.10
C MET A 66 12.69 31.04 -9.61
N LYS A 67 12.62 32.31 -10.04
CA LYS A 67 12.76 32.74 -11.44
C LYS A 67 11.80 32.01 -12.40
N GLY A 68 10.57 31.82 -11.96
CA GLY A 68 9.48 31.19 -12.69
C GLY A 68 9.54 29.67 -12.76
N LEU A 69 10.43 29.03 -11.99
CA LEU A 69 10.68 27.59 -12.10
C LEU A 69 10.85 26.93 -10.73
N LEU A 70 9.78 26.36 -10.20
CA LEU A 70 9.78 25.70 -8.90
C LEU A 70 10.31 24.26 -9.02
N PRO A 71 11.17 23.80 -8.09
CA PRO A 71 11.41 22.38 -7.89
C PRO A 71 10.12 21.69 -7.43
N ALA A 72 9.87 20.50 -7.97
CA ALA A 72 8.74 19.65 -7.64
C ALA A 72 9.26 18.27 -7.24
N ILE A 73 9.19 17.98 -5.94
CA ILE A 73 9.46 16.65 -5.38
C ILE A 73 8.21 15.80 -5.60
N VAL A 74 8.37 14.69 -6.31
CA VAL A 74 7.29 13.72 -6.52
C VAL A 74 7.47 12.55 -5.57
N GLN A 75 6.45 12.29 -4.76
CA GLN A 75 6.45 11.26 -3.73
C GLN A 75 5.25 10.31 -3.92
N HIS A 76 5.46 9.02 -3.64
CA HIS A 76 4.40 8.03 -3.67
C HIS A 76 3.40 8.29 -2.53
N ALA A 77 2.13 8.50 -2.85
CA ALA A 77 1.10 8.91 -1.89
C ALA A 77 0.87 7.87 -0.77
N GLN A 78 0.94 6.58 -1.10
CA GLN A 78 0.73 5.50 -0.11
C GLN A 78 2.00 5.12 0.67
N THR A 79 3.18 5.17 0.06
CA THR A 79 4.40 4.57 0.65
C THR A 79 5.39 5.60 1.18
N GLY A 80 5.24 6.87 0.79
CA GLY A 80 6.15 7.94 1.17
C GLY A 80 7.49 7.91 0.41
N ASP A 81 7.68 7.01 -0.55
CA ASP A 81 8.93 6.97 -1.32
C ASP A 81 9.06 8.21 -2.20
N VAL A 82 10.22 8.87 -2.15
CA VAL A 82 10.55 9.92 -3.10
C VAL A 82 10.86 9.26 -4.44
N LEU A 83 10.08 9.60 -5.47
CA LEU A 83 10.14 8.98 -6.80
C LEU A 83 11.09 9.72 -7.72
N MET A 84 10.98 11.05 -7.76
CA MET A 84 11.83 11.90 -8.59
C MET A 84 11.74 13.37 -8.15
N LEU A 85 12.70 14.17 -8.63
CA LEU A 85 12.61 15.62 -8.62
C LEU A 85 12.50 16.11 -10.07
N GLY A 86 11.54 16.99 -10.31
CA GLY A 86 11.41 17.73 -11.57
C GLY A 86 11.27 19.22 -11.31
N TYR A 87 11.01 19.98 -12.37
CA TYR A 87 10.79 21.41 -12.30
C TYR A 87 9.50 21.77 -13.01
N MET A 88 8.71 22.66 -12.42
CA MET A 88 7.46 23.16 -12.98
C MET A 88 7.55 24.67 -13.11
N ASN A 89 7.19 25.20 -14.29
CA ASN A 89 6.78 26.59 -14.41
C ASN A 89 5.27 26.69 -14.15
N GLN A 90 4.74 27.92 -14.18
CA GLN A 90 3.32 28.16 -13.94
C GLN A 90 2.40 27.38 -14.89
N GLU A 91 2.77 27.26 -16.18
CA GLU A 91 2.01 26.49 -17.16
C GLU A 91 2.01 24.99 -16.86
N ALA A 92 3.16 24.41 -16.52
CA ALA A 92 3.29 23.01 -16.10
C ALA A 92 2.45 22.72 -14.85
N TYR A 93 2.42 23.66 -13.89
CA TYR A 93 1.61 23.57 -12.69
C TYR A 93 0.12 23.55 -13.01
N VAL A 94 -0.36 24.51 -13.80
CA VAL A 94 -1.76 24.59 -14.23
C VAL A 94 -2.19 23.33 -14.95
N GLN A 95 -1.37 22.81 -15.87
CA GLN A 95 -1.66 21.54 -16.54
C GLN A 95 -1.66 20.35 -15.57
N THR A 96 -0.77 20.33 -14.60
CA THR A 96 -0.72 19.26 -13.60
C THR A 96 -1.99 19.22 -12.76
N VAL A 97 -2.43 20.39 -12.29
CA VAL A 97 -3.67 20.54 -11.53
C VAL A 97 -4.89 20.14 -12.38
N SER A 98 -5.00 20.69 -13.60
CA SER A 98 -6.18 20.49 -14.44
C SER A 98 -6.32 19.05 -14.96
N THR A 99 -5.19 18.38 -15.25
CA THR A 99 -5.20 17.02 -15.84
C THR A 99 -5.04 15.92 -14.80
N ARG A 100 -4.71 16.26 -13.56
CA ARG A 100 -4.30 15.33 -12.50
C ARG A 100 -3.14 14.40 -12.92
N LYS A 101 -2.31 14.84 -13.86
CA LYS A 101 -1.12 14.13 -14.34
C LYS A 101 0.09 15.03 -14.23
N VAL A 102 1.17 14.51 -13.63
CA VAL A 102 2.41 15.28 -13.44
C VAL A 102 2.96 15.78 -14.77
N THR A 103 3.04 17.10 -14.92
CA THR A 103 3.61 17.79 -16.07
C THR A 103 4.78 18.64 -15.61
N PHE A 104 5.91 18.54 -16.30
CA PHE A 104 7.13 19.26 -15.98
C PHE A 104 7.56 20.17 -17.13
N LEU A 105 8.42 21.13 -16.84
CA LEU A 105 9.19 21.84 -17.86
C LEU A 105 10.56 21.19 -18.03
N SER A 106 10.89 20.79 -19.26
CA SER A 106 12.25 20.35 -19.59
C SER A 106 13.16 21.57 -19.68
N ARG A 107 14.11 21.71 -18.74
CA ARG A 107 15.06 22.84 -18.75
C ARG A 107 15.96 22.86 -19.98
N SER A 108 16.26 21.71 -20.57
CA SER A 108 17.11 21.62 -21.78
C SER A 108 16.32 21.87 -23.05
N LYS A 109 15.08 21.35 -23.15
CA LYS A 109 14.25 21.47 -24.36
C LYS A 109 13.31 22.69 -24.36
N GLN A 110 13.22 23.40 -23.22
CA GLN A 110 12.32 24.54 -23.01
C GLN A 110 10.88 24.24 -23.45
N SER A 111 10.42 23.02 -23.14
CA SER A 111 9.10 22.55 -23.51
C SER A 111 8.47 21.76 -22.36
N LEU A 112 7.14 21.81 -22.31
CA LEU A 112 6.37 20.99 -21.40
C LEU A 112 6.46 19.52 -21.79
N TRP A 113 6.55 18.65 -20.80
CA TRP A 113 6.43 17.22 -20.99
C TRP A 113 5.69 16.61 -19.81
N ARG A 114 4.69 15.78 -20.13
CA ARG A 114 3.90 15.08 -19.14
C ARG A 114 4.49 13.70 -18.88
N LYS A 115 4.65 13.36 -17.61
CA LYS A 115 5.26 12.10 -17.21
C LYS A 115 4.39 10.94 -17.67
N GLY A 116 4.98 10.07 -18.48
CA GLY A 116 4.33 8.85 -18.96
C GLY A 116 3.68 8.95 -20.34
N ASP A 117 3.62 10.12 -20.98
CA ASP A 117 2.98 10.25 -22.31
C ASP A 117 3.64 9.37 -23.38
N THR A 118 4.95 9.15 -23.30
CA THR A 118 5.67 8.25 -24.21
C THR A 118 5.74 6.80 -23.69
N SER A 119 5.92 6.61 -22.38
CA SER A 119 6.23 5.28 -21.82
C SER A 119 5.02 4.55 -21.22
N GLY A 120 3.86 5.18 -21.14
CA GLY A 120 2.70 4.71 -20.38
C GLY A 120 2.82 4.88 -18.85
N ASN A 121 4.04 5.09 -18.34
CA ASN A 121 4.32 5.20 -16.90
C ASN A 121 3.94 6.57 -16.32
N SER A 122 2.63 6.81 -16.29
CA SER A 122 2.02 8.04 -15.79
C SER A 122 1.99 8.10 -14.26
N MET A 123 1.79 9.30 -13.72
CA MET A 123 1.69 9.55 -12.29
C MET A 123 0.43 10.36 -12.03
N GLU A 124 -0.53 9.75 -11.33
CA GLU A 124 -1.81 10.35 -11.00
C GLU A 124 -1.72 11.17 -9.73
N VAL A 125 -2.00 12.47 -9.82
CA VAL A 125 -1.82 13.41 -8.72
C VAL A 125 -2.92 13.24 -7.69
N GLN A 126 -2.50 12.94 -6.45
CA GLN A 126 -3.37 12.81 -5.28
C GLN A 126 -3.45 14.11 -4.50
N SER A 127 -2.35 14.84 -4.36
CA SER A 127 -2.35 16.16 -3.74
C SER A 127 -1.08 16.93 -4.08
N ILE A 128 -1.17 18.26 -4.05
CA ILE A 128 0.00 19.14 -4.13
C ILE A 128 0.08 19.99 -2.86
N ARG A 129 1.29 20.11 -2.33
CA ARG A 129 1.65 20.93 -1.17
C ARG A 129 2.87 21.78 -1.50
N THR A 130 3.11 22.79 -0.70
CA THR A 130 4.34 23.59 -0.75
C THR A 130 4.95 23.68 0.64
N ASP A 131 6.23 24.03 0.73
CA ASP A 131 6.94 24.22 1.98
C ASP A 131 6.65 25.59 2.62
N CYS A 132 7.36 25.90 3.72
CA CYS A 132 7.02 27.01 4.60
C CYS A 132 7.33 28.40 4.01
N ASP A 133 8.21 28.48 3.02
CA ASP A 133 8.52 29.69 2.26
C ASP A 133 8.08 29.61 0.79
N HIS A 134 7.22 28.63 0.49
CA HIS A 134 6.45 28.52 -0.74
C HIS A 134 7.26 28.39 -2.04
N ASP A 135 8.49 27.88 -1.95
CA ASP A 135 9.42 27.83 -3.08
C ASP A 135 9.72 26.39 -3.58
N VAL A 136 9.19 25.38 -2.91
CA VAL A 136 9.20 23.98 -3.36
C VAL A 136 7.80 23.40 -3.40
N LEU A 137 7.53 22.53 -4.39
CA LEU A 137 6.33 21.72 -4.45
C LEU A 137 6.60 20.29 -3.97
N LEU A 138 5.71 19.76 -3.13
CA LEU A 138 5.58 18.33 -2.85
C LEU A 138 4.31 17.80 -3.54
N VAL A 139 4.51 16.92 -4.52
CA VAL A 139 3.44 16.33 -5.32
C VAL A 139 3.29 14.86 -4.93
N LEU A 140 2.20 14.54 -4.23
CA LEU A 140 1.86 13.16 -3.90
C LEU A 140 1.15 12.51 -5.09
N VAL A 141 1.62 11.33 -5.51
CA VAL A 141 1.10 10.63 -6.69
C VAL A 141 0.90 9.14 -6.47
N LEU A 142 0.03 8.54 -7.28
CA LEU A 142 -0.03 7.10 -7.53
C LEU A 142 0.63 6.81 -8.90
N PRO A 143 1.79 6.14 -8.94
CA PRO A 143 2.47 5.82 -10.20
C PRO A 143 1.83 4.60 -10.90
N LYS A 144 1.65 4.68 -12.22
CA LYS A 144 1.23 3.57 -13.08
C LYS A 144 2.44 2.94 -13.76
N GLY A 145 3.27 2.23 -12.99
CA GLY A 145 4.53 1.64 -13.45
C GLY A 145 5.77 2.40 -12.93
N PRO A 146 6.98 2.08 -13.42
CA PRO A 146 8.21 2.63 -12.87
C PRO A 146 8.35 4.14 -13.13
N ALA A 147 8.82 4.87 -12.10
CA ALA A 147 9.11 6.29 -12.22
C ALA A 147 10.31 6.56 -13.13
N CYS A 148 11.34 5.70 -13.02
CA CYS A 148 12.59 5.84 -13.74
C CYS A 148 12.55 5.17 -15.11
N HIS A 149 13.22 5.79 -16.10
CA HIS A 149 13.35 5.24 -17.45
C HIS A 149 14.19 3.96 -17.52
N LEU A 150 14.97 3.66 -16.48
CA LEU A 150 15.73 2.42 -16.33
C LEU A 150 14.89 1.27 -15.74
N GLY A 151 13.58 1.49 -15.53
CA GLY A 151 12.68 0.47 -14.96
C GLY A 151 12.60 0.48 -13.44
N TYR A 152 13.34 1.35 -12.74
CA TYR A 152 13.26 1.46 -11.29
C TYR A 152 12.02 2.22 -10.81
N SER A 153 11.54 1.87 -9.61
CA SER A 153 10.43 2.55 -8.94
C SER A 153 10.75 4.01 -8.58
N SER A 154 12.02 4.34 -8.33
CA SER A 154 12.52 5.69 -8.05
C SER A 154 13.75 6.00 -8.90
N CYS A 155 13.92 7.28 -9.24
CA CYS A 155 15.14 7.79 -9.86
C CYS A 155 16.35 7.78 -8.91
N PHE A 156 16.12 7.79 -7.59
CA PHE A 156 17.18 7.78 -6.59
C PHE A 156 17.66 6.34 -6.36
N GLN A 157 18.91 6.07 -6.73
CA GLN A 157 19.55 4.75 -6.67
C GLN A 157 20.83 4.81 -5.83
N PRO A 158 21.14 3.78 -5.02
CA PRO A 158 20.35 2.55 -4.79
C PRO A 158 19.02 2.83 -4.06
N PRO A 159 18.03 1.91 -4.12
CA PRO A 159 16.75 2.13 -3.46
C PRO A 159 16.97 2.32 -1.96
N VAL A 160 16.43 3.41 -1.42
CA VAL A 160 16.41 3.68 0.01
C VAL A 160 15.09 3.16 0.56
N SER A 161 15.16 2.25 1.51
CA SER A 161 13.98 1.79 2.26
C SER A 161 14.11 2.30 3.68
N THR A 162 13.05 2.96 4.17
CA THR A 162 12.92 3.26 5.60
C THR A 162 12.52 1.99 6.34
N ASP A 163 12.65 1.96 7.67
CA ASP A 163 12.23 0.80 8.47
C ASP A 163 10.76 0.42 8.21
N LEU A 164 9.88 1.41 8.03
CA LEU A 164 8.48 1.18 7.64
C LEU A 164 8.33 0.87 6.14
N GLY A 165 9.19 1.44 5.28
CA GLY A 165 9.26 1.14 3.86
C GLY A 165 9.54 -0.34 3.58
N PHE A 166 10.19 -1.04 4.51
CA PHE A 166 10.38 -2.50 4.42
C PHE A 166 9.06 -3.26 4.32
N ILE A 167 7.98 -2.79 4.96
CA ILE A 167 6.65 -3.42 4.85
C ILE A 167 6.16 -3.41 3.40
N LYS A 168 6.36 -2.30 2.67
CA LYS A 168 6.07 -2.24 1.23
C LYS A 168 6.89 -3.28 0.46
N THR A 169 8.21 -3.34 0.72
CA THR A 169 9.09 -4.32 0.08
C THR A 169 8.59 -5.75 0.31
N LEU A 170 8.13 -6.05 1.53
CA LEU A 170 7.57 -7.34 1.89
C LEU A 170 6.27 -7.65 1.13
N ILE A 171 5.33 -6.69 1.07
CA ILE A 171 4.09 -6.81 0.29
C ILE A 171 4.40 -7.07 -1.19
N THR A 172 5.27 -6.27 -1.80
CA THR A 172 5.68 -6.47 -3.20
C THR A 172 6.31 -7.84 -3.42
N THR A 173 7.18 -8.29 -2.51
CA THR A 173 7.80 -9.62 -2.58
C THR A 173 6.76 -10.74 -2.50
N ILE A 174 5.73 -10.60 -1.66
CA ILE A 174 4.64 -11.57 -1.54
C ILE A 174 3.81 -11.61 -2.83
N ALA A 175 3.44 -10.44 -3.38
CA ALA A 175 2.70 -10.34 -4.63
C ALA A 175 3.48 -10.92 -5.83
N GLU A 176 4.78 -10.62 -5.94
CA GLU A 176 5.65 -11.20 -6.96
C GLU A 176 5.66 -12.73 -6.87
N ARG A 177 5.79 -13.29 -5.65
CA ARG A 177 5.75 -14.74 -5.42
C ARG A 177 4.41 -15.38 -5.75
N ALA A 178 3.29 -14.64 -5.62
CA ALA A 178 1.98 -15.11 -6.04
C ALA A 178 1.88 -15.25 -7.57
N THR A 179 2.58 -14.39 -8.32
CA THR A 179 2.53 -14.35 -9.80
C THR A 179 3.62 -15.17 -10.48
N ALA A 180 4.76 -15.42 -9.83
CA ALA A 180 5.96 -16.01 -10.42
C ALA A 180 5.84 -17.51 -10.79
N GLY A 181 4.66 -18.12 -10.66
CA GLY A 181 4.45 -19.54 -10.84
C GLY A 181 4.97 -20.37 -9.66
N ALA A 182 4.48 -21.61 -9.56
CA ALA A 182 4.69 -22.50 -8.43
C ALA A 182 6.14 -22.99 -8.31
N ASP A 183 7.06 -22.14 -7.85
CA ASP A 183 8.31 -22.60 -7.23
C ASP A 183 7.96 -23.11 -5.80
N PRO A 184 7.76 -24.43 -5.62
CA PRO A 184 7.24 -24.98 -4.37
C PRO A 184 8.27 -24.94 -3.24
N ILE A 185 9.52 -24.57 -3.54
CA ILE A 185 10.61 -24.54 -2.56
C ILE A 185 10.45 -23.37 -1.58
N ARG A 186 9.69 -22.34 -1.95
CA ARG A 186 9.50 -21.14 -1.12
C ARG A 186 8.24 -21.24 -0.28
N TYR A 187 8.40 -21.07 1.03
CA TYR A 187 7.32 -21.10 2.03
C TYR A 187 6.09 -20.27 1.65
N THR A 188 6.29 -19.03 1.19
CA THR A 188 5.17 -18.15 0.77
C THR A 188 4.39 -18.73 -0.41
N THR A 189 5.09 -19.29 -1.39
CA THR A 189 4.46 -19.88 -2.59
C THR A 189 3.68 -21.14 -2.21
N GLN A 190 4.22 -21.96 -1.31
CA GLN A 190 3.52 -23.12 -0.76
C GLN A 190 2.21 -22.71 -0.07
N LEU A 191 2.25 -21.73 0.84
CA LEU A 191 1.04 -21.26 1.54
C LEU A 191 -0.03 -20.72 0.59
N LEU A 192 0.37 -19.92 -0.40
CA LEU A 192 -0.55 -19.38 -1.38
C LEU A 192 -1.19 -20.49 -2.23
N ASN A 193 -0.43 -21.54 -2.58
CA ASN A 193 -0.94 -22.70 -3.31
C ASN A 193 -1.86 -23.59 -2.45
N GLU A 194 -1.63 -23.67 -1.13
CA GLU A 194 -2.51 -24.37 -0.17
C GLU A 194 -3.85 -23.64 0.05
N GLY A 195 -3.98 -22.40 -0.43
CA GLY A 195 -5.24 -21.66 -0.46
C GLY A 195 -5.49 -20.79 0.77
N ARG A 196 -6.61 -20.07 0.73
CA ARG A 196 -6.99 -19.08 1.75
C ARG A 196 -7.24 -19.73 3.11
N GLU A 197 -7.76 -20.95 3.15
CA GLU A 197 -8.09 -21.68 4.37
C GLU A 197 -6.83 -21.95 5.19
N ARG A 198 -5.75 -22.40 4.52
CA ARG A 198 -4.46 -22.59 5.16
C ARG A 198 -3.83 -21.28 5.62
N CYS A 199 -3.88 -20.24 4.78
CA CYS A 199 -3.38 -18.92 5.15
C CYS A 199 -4.08 -18.38 6.41
N ALA A 200 -5.41 -18.54 6.48
CA ALA A 200 -6.21 -18.14 7.64
C ALA A 200 -5.89 -18.95 8.89
N GLN A 201 -5.67 -20.26 8.74
CA GLN A 201 -5.23 -21.11 9.85
C GLN A 201 -3.92 -20.60 10.46
N LYS A 202 -2.92 -20.30 9.63
CA LYS A 202 -1.64 -19.74 10.10
C LYS A 202 -1.83 -18.43 10.86
N VAL A 203 -2.67 -17.52 10.37
CA VAL A 203 -3.01 -16.28 11.10
C VAL A 203 -3.60 -16.60 12.49
N GLY A 204 -4.48 -17.60 12.59
CA GLY A 204 -5.06 -18.03 13.86
C GLY A 204 -4.01 -18.59 14.84
N GLU A 205 -3.11 -19.46 14.35
CA GLU A 205 -1.99 -20.01 15.13
C GLU A 205 -1.11 -18.89 15.71
N GLU A 206 -0.61 -17.99 14.85
CA GLU A 206 0.30 -16.92 15.29
C GLU A 206 -0.39 -15.90 16.22
N ALA A 207 -1.69 -15.67 16.04
CA ALA A 207 -2.46 -14.82 16.94
C ALA A 207 -2.53 -15.41 18.35
N VAL A 208 -2.75 -16.72 18.47
CA VAL A 208 -2.75 -17.41 19.77
C VAL A 208 -1.35 -17.41 20.38
N GLU A 209 -0.31 -17.70 19.61
CA GLU A 209 1.09 -17.66 20.08
C GLU A 209 1.48 -16.25 20.58
N THR A 210 1.10 -15.21 19.85
CA THR A 210 1.31 -13.80 20.25
C THR A 210 0.65 -13.48 21.59
N VAL A 211 -0.60 -13.90 21.80
CA VAL A 211 -1.33 -13.68 23.06
C VAL A 211 -0.66 -14.43 24.21
N ILE A 212 -0.25 -15.69 24.01
CA ILE A 212 0.45 -16.49 25.01
C ILE A 212 1.79 -15.83 25.39
N ALA A 213 2.57 -15.37 24.42
CA ALA A 213 3.84 -14.71 24.66
C ALA A 213 3.68 -13.39 25.45
N ALA A 214 2.63 -12.60 25.14
CA ALA A 214 2.29 -11.39 25.86
C ALA A 214 1.92 -11.67 27.33
N VAL A 215 1.01 -12.63 27.56
CA VAL A 215 0.57 -13.02 28.92
C VAL A 215 1.73 -13.61 29.72
N GLY A 216 2.58 -14.41 29.08
CA GLY A 216 3.77 -15.01 29.67
C GLY A 216 4.90 -14.02 29.99
N LYS A 217 4.75 -12.73 29.65
CA LYS A 217 5.77 -11.68 29.83
C LYS A 217 7.11 -12.03 29.18
N LYS A 218 7.07 -12.61 27.98
CA LYS A 218 8.25 -13.02 27.21
C LYS A 218 8.49 -12.05 26.06
N PRO A 219 9.25 -10.96 26.27
CA PRO A 219 9.33 -9.87 25.29
C PRO A 219 9.95 -10.30 23.95
N HIS A 220 10.92 -11.20 23.96
CA HIS A 220 11.54 -11.71 22.75
C HIS A 220 10.58 -12.61 21.93
N GLU A 221 9.85 -13.51 22.59
CA GLU A 221 8.83 -14.34 21.93
C GLU A 221 7.72 -13.45 21.38
N LEU A 222 7.25 -12.46 22.15
CA LEU A 222 6.20 -11.54 21.70
C LEU A 222 6.56 -10.84 20.37
N ILE A 223 7.79 -10.35 20.24
CA ILE A 223 8.24 -9.69 19.01
C ILE A 223 8.27 -10.66 17.83
N ASN A 224 8.75 -11.90 18.03
CA ASN A 224 8.80 -12.90 16.96
C ASN A 224 7.39 -13.33 16.52
N GLU A 225 6.51 -13.68 17.45
CA GLU A 225 5.16 -14.15 17.09
C GLU A 225 4.32 -13.00 16.50
N THR A 226 4.56 -11.75 16.93
CA THR A 226 3.95 -10.57 16.28
C THR A 226 4.46 -10.39 14.85
N ALA A 227 5.75 -10.62 14.60
CA ALA A 227 6.32 -10.54 13.26
C ALA A 227 5.74 -11.63 12.35
N ASP A 228 5.60 -12.86 12.85
CA ASP A 228 4.98 -13.97 12.13
C ASP A 228 3.49 -13.70 11.86
N LEU A 229 2.76 -13.19 12.85
CA LEU A 229 1.36 -12.76 12.68
C LEU A 229 1.22 -11.69 11.59
N LEU A 230 2.07 -10.65 11.60
CA LEU A 230 2.04 -9.60 10.58
C LEU A 230 2.36 -10.17 9.19
N PHE A 231 3.38 -11.03 9.08
CA PHE A 231 3.74 -11.69 7.83
C PHE A 231 2.57 -12.53 7.29
N HIS A 232 1.97 -13.38 8.12
CA HIS A 232 0.86 -14.24 7.73
C HIS A 232 -0.40 -13.45 7.39
N MET A 233 -0.64 -12.33 8.05
CA MET A 233 -1.72 -11.41 7.70
C MET A 233 -1.53 -10.85 6.29
N LEU A 234 -0.33 -10.41 5.92
CA LEU A 234 -0.04 -9.91 4.57
C LEU A 234 -0.23 -11.00 3.50
N VAL A 235 0.19 -12.23 3.79
CA VAL A 235 -0.01 -13.38 2.87
C VAL A 235 -1.50 -13.70 2.71
N LEU A 236 -2.28 -13.68 3.80
CA LEU A 236 -3.72 -13.90 3.75
C LEU A 236 -4.43 -12.82 2.93
N LEU A 237 -4.08 -11.54 3.13
CA LEU A 237 -4.63 -10.44 2.34
C LEU A 237 -4.38 -10.65 0.84
N GLN A 238 -3.16 -11.03 0.46
CA GLN A 238 -2.83 -11.39 -0.91
C GLN A 238 -3.67 -12.56 -1.43
N ALA A 239 -3.84 -13.63 -0.65
CA ALA A 239 -4.67 -14.79 -1.01
C ALA A 239 -6.15 -14.43 -1.19
N CYS A 240 -6.62 -13.42 -0.46
CA CYS A 240 -7.97 -12.86 -0.55
C CYS A 240 -8.11 -11.75 -1.61
N ASN A 241 -7.08 -11.46 -2.41
CA ASN A 241 -7.04 -10.35 -3.38
C ASN A 241 -7.40 -9.00 -2.75
N SER A 242 -6.97 -8.78 -1.50
CA SER A 242 -7.19 -7.54 -0.74
C SER A 242 -5.85 -6.84 -0.51
N ASP A 243 -5.83 -5.50 -0.59
CA ASP A 243 -4.62 -4.73 -0.39
C ASP A 243 -4.43 -4.36 1.09
N PHE A 244 -3.21 -4.42 1.59
CA PHE A 244 -2.86 -3.88 2.91
C PHE A 244 -3.17 -2.38 3.02
N PHE A 245 -3.08 -1.63 1.92
CA PHE A 245 -3.45 -0.22 1.92
C PHE A 245 -4.95 0.01 2.18
N ASP A 246 -5.82 -0.95 1.86
CA ASP A 246 -7.25 -0.89 2.22
C ASP A 246 -7.46 -1.04 3.73
N VAL A 247 -6.64 -1.87 4.39
CA VAL A 247 -6.63 -2.01 5.86
C VAL A 247 -6.20 -0.70 6.51
N ILE A 248 -5.14 -0.06 6.00
CA ILE A 248 -4.69 1.26 6.48
C ILE A 248 -5.82 2.29 6.32
N GLU A 249 -6.51 2.32 5.19
CA GLU A 249 -7.60 3.25 4.95
C GLU A 249 -8.79 3.03 5.90
N CYS A 250 -9.11 1.76 6.17
CA CYS A 250 -10.11 1.39 7.19
C CYS A 250 -9.71 1.91 8.58
N LEU A 251 -8.44 1.76 8.97
CA LEU A 251 -7.93 2.27 10.25
C LEU A 251 -7.99 3.80 10.32
N LYS A 252 -7.60 4.51 9.26
CA LYS A 252 -7.70 5.98 9.18
C LYS A 252 -9.14 6.47 9.38
N LYS A 253 -10.09 5.87 8.66
CA LYS A 253 -11.53 6.20 8.78
C LYS A 253 -12.04 6.02 10.22
N ARG A 254 -11.65 4.93 10.88
CA ARG A 254 -12.04 4.66 12.28
C ARG A 254 -11.43 5.66 13.27
N HIS A 255 -10.21 6.12 13.03
CA HIS A 255 -9.56 7.13 13.88
C HIS A 255 -10.26 8.49 13.74
N LEU A 256 -10.56 8.93 12.51
CA LEU A 256 -11.22 10.20 12.26
C LEU A 256 -12.64 10.26 12.86
N LYS A 257 -13.40 9.16 12.77
CA LYS A 257 -14.73 9.05 13.41
C LYS A 257 -14.72 9.18 14.94
N LYS A 258 -13.59 8.95 15.61
CA LYS A 258 -13.48 9.11 17.07
C LYS A 258 -13.12 10.53 17.49
N ILE A 259 -12.66 11.36 16.55
CA ILE A 259 -12.22 12.73 16.81
C ILE A 259 -13.34 13.75 16.53
N GLN A 260 -14.35 13.36 15.73
CA GLN A 260 -15.59 14.10 15.49
C GLN A 260 -16.64 13.73 16.54
#